data_AF-T2JCN7-F1
#
_entry.id   AF-T2JCN7-F1
#
_cell.length_a   1.000
_cell.length_b   1.000
_cell.length_c   1.000
_cell.angle_alpha   90.00
_cell.angle_beta   90.00
_cell.angle_gamma   90.00
#
_symmetry.space_group_name_H-M   'P 1'
#
loop_
_entity.id
_entity.type
_entity.pdbx_description
1 polymer ?
#
loop_
_entity_poly.entity_id
_entity_poly.type
_entity_poly.pdbx_seq_one_letter_code
_entity_poly.pdbx_strand_id
1 'polypeptide(L)'
;MDASNLQLILMNYLPGHTEKAKEHLQAMENELHAGNGLFYRYLHADDFGKPESTFLICAFWYVEALACVGRIEEAIKYFENLIKYSNHVGLLSEDITATDGSMWGNFPQAYSHVGLLNAANRISRKLDLPNFY
;
A
#
# COMPACT_ATOMS: atom_id res chain seq x y z
N MET A 1 5.78 -7.60 12.80
CA MET A 1 6.35 -6.66 11.80
C MET A 1 5.45 -5.42 11.66
N ASP A 2 5.97 -4.27 11.20
CA ASP A 2 5.19 -3.04 10.99
C ASP A 2 5.42 -2.49 9.56
N ALA A 3 4.34 -2.08 8.88
CA ALA A 3 4.30 -1.58 7.51
C ALA A 3 5.18 -0.34 7.27
N SER A 4 5.48 0.43 8.31
CA SER A 4 6.47 1.52 8.23
C SER A 4 7.84 1.03 7.78
N ASN A 5 8.18 -0.26 7.97
CA ASN A 5 9.42 -0.84 7.44
C ASN A 5 9.47 -0.88 5.91
N LEU A 6 8.36 -0.73 5.19
CA LEU A 6 8.37 -0.53 3.74
C LEU A 6 9.14 0.75 3.37
N GLN A 7 9.14 1.77 4.25
CA GLN A 7 9.84 3.04 4.02
C GLN A 7 11.34 2.87 3.80
N LEU A 8 11.95 1.79 4.32
CA LEU A 8 13.35 1.48 4.03
C LEU A 8 13.59 1.33 2.52
N ILE A 9 12.65 0.74 1.79
CA ILE A 9 12.70 0.64 0.32
C ILE A 9 12.36 1.99 -0.32
N LEU A 10 11.27 2.64 0.11
CA LEU A 10 10.78 3.89 -0.52
C LEU A 10 11.79 5.04 -0.40
N MET A 11 12.51 5.10 0.72
CA MET A 11 13.55 6.11 1.00
C MET A 11 14.96 5.65 0.56
N ASN A 12 15.07 4.49 -0.11
CA ASN A 12 16.31 3.96 -0.66
C ASN A 12 17.41 3.62 0.38
N TYR A 13 17.04 3.40 1.64
CA TYR A 13 17.91 2.77 2.65
C TYR A 13 18.18 1.29 2.32
N LEU A 14 17.18 0.63 1.71
CA LEU A 14 17.29 -0.67 1.05
C LEU A 14 17.04 -0.45 -0.45
N PRO A 15 18.09 -0.32 -1.28
CA PRO A 15 17.90 -0.03 -2.70
C PRO A 15 17.09 -1.12 -3.39
N GLY A 16 16.02 -0.73 -4.09
CA GLY A 16 14.99 -1.65 -4.59
C GLY A 16 15.48 -2.73 -5.58
N HIS A 17 16.61 -2.51 -6.25
CA HIS A 17 17.21 -3.49 -7.17
C HIS A 17 17.97 -4.61 -6.46
N THR A 18 18.20 -4.51 -5.15
CA THR A 18 18.97 -5.49 -4.38
C THR A 18 18.10 -6.66 -3.92
N GLU A 19 18.70 -7.85 -3.80
CA GLU A 19 18.00 -9.04 -3.27
C GLU A 19 17.48 -8.80 -1.85
N LYS A 20 18.23 -8.06 -1.01
CA LYS A 20 17.78 -7.69 0.34
C LYS A 20 16.46 -6.91 0.33
N ALA A 21 16.25 -6.01 -0.62
CA ALA A 21 15.00 -5.27 -0.72
C ALA A 21 13.83 -6.17 -1.15
N LYS A 22 14.08 -7.12 -2.06
CA LYS A 22 13.07 -8.11 -2.49
C LYS A 22 12.69 -9.08 -1.37
N GLU A 23 13.68 -9.61 -0.66
CA GLU A 23 13.49 -10.47 0.51
C GLU A 23 12.75 -9.73 1.63
N HIS A 24 13.11 -8.46 1.88
CA HIS A 24 12.42 -7.62 2.85
C HIS A 24 10.96 -7.43 2.48
N LEU A 25 10.66 -7.07 1.22
CA LEU A 25 9.27 -6.96 0.75
C LEU A 25 8.50 -8.27 0.89
N GLN A 26 9.12 -9.41 0.55
CA GLN A 26 8.48 -10.72 0.68
C GLN A 26 8.14 -11.05 2.15
N ALA A 27 9.03 -10.72 3.08
CA ALA A 27 8.77 -10.90 4.50
C ALA A 27 7.60 -10.01 4.98
N MET A 28 7.56 -8.75 4.52
CA MET A 28 6.45 -7.83 4.77
C MET A 28 5.12 -8.38 4.25
N GLU A 29 5.10 -8.93 3.02
CA GLU A 29 3.91 -9.54 2.43
C GLU A 29 3.40 -10.73 3.24
N ASN A 30 4.30 -11.63 3.61
CA ASN A 30 3.94 -12.84 4.35
C ASN A 30 3.29 -12.54 5.71
N GLU A 31 3.67 -11.44 6.35
CA GLU A 31 3.11 -11.07 7.66
C GLU A 31 1.90 -10.14 7.56
N LEU A 32 1.85 -9.20 6.61
CA LEU A 32 0.92 -8.07 6.68
C LEU A 32 0.01 -7.91 5.46
N HIS A 33 0.20 -8.70 4.39
CA HIS A 33 -0.70 -8.65 3.23
C HIS A 33 -2.06 -9.26 3.57
N ALA A 34 -3.13 -8.49 3.38
CA ALA A 34 -4.49 -8.91 3.64
C ALA A 34 -5.23 -9.40 2.38
N GLY A 35 -4.51 -9.57 1.27
CA GLY A 35 -5.10 -9.87 -0.03
C GLY A 35 -5.60 -8.63 -0.77
N ASN A 36 -5.81 -8.76 -2.09
CA ASN A 36 -6.28 -7.69 -2.98
C ASN A 36 -5.49 -6.37 -2.94
N GLY A 37 -4.26 -6.39 -2.38
CA GLY A 37 -3.41 -5.20 -2.23
C GLY A 37 -3.59 -4.48 -0.90
N LEU A 38 -4.58 -4.87 -0.09
CA LEU A 38 -4.77 -4.35 1.27
C LEU A 38 -3.63 -4.82 2.18
N PHE A 39 -3.28 -3.97 3.14
CA PHE A 39 -2.09 -4.18 3.97
C PHE A 39 -2.35 -3.70 5.40
N TYR A 40 -2.11 -4.58 6.38
CA TYR A 40 -2.17 -4.20 7.78
C TYR A 40 -1.01 -3.30 8.14
N ARG A 41 -1.22 -2.36 9.07
CA ARG A 41 -0.11 -1.60 9.64
C ARG A 41 0.81 -2.50 10.47
N TYR A 42 0.24 -3.31 11.35
CA TYR A 42 0.93 -4.35 12.10
C TYR A 42 -0.11 -5.39 12.54
N LEU A 43 0.32 -6.63 12.79
CA LEU A 43 -0.50 -7.66 13.41
C LEU A 43 0.06 -7.98 14.79
N HIS A 44 -0.38 -7.21 15.78
CA HIS A 44 -0.17 -7.53 17.19
C HIS A 44 -1.52 -7.86 17.80
N ALA A 45 -1.58 -9.00 18.48
CA ALA A 45 -2.75 -9.33 19.27
C ALA A 45 -2.73 -8.44 20.52
N ASP A 46 -3.79 -7.67 20.71
CA ASP A 46 -4.07 -6.98 21.96
C ASP A 46 -5.25 -7.66 22.68
N ASP A 47 -5.75 -7.03 23.75
CA ASP A 47 -6.87 -7.54 24.54
C ASP A 47 -8.18 -7.69 23.72
N PHE A 48 -8.24 -7.11 22.52
CA PHE A 48 -9.39 -7.14 21.61
C PHE A 48 -9.16 -8.01 20.37
N GLY A 49 -8.01 -8.68 20.28
CA GLY A 49 -7.67 -9.60 19.19
C GLY A 49 -6.70 -9.00 18.17
N LYS A 50 -6.78 -9.45 16.92
CA LYS A 50 -5.99 -8.89 15.82
C LYS A 50 -6.78 -7.73 15.19
N PRO A 51 -6.10 -6.70 14.64
CA PRO A 51 -6.77 -5.64 13.91
C PRO A 51 -7.68 -6.20 12.81
N GLU A 52 -8.94 -5.75 12.79
CA GLU A 52 -9.93 -6.18 11.79
C GLU A 52 -9.83 -5.37 10.49
N SER A 53 -9.31 -4.13 10.57
CA SER A 53 -9.16 -3.23 9.44
C SER A 53 -7.70 -3.11 8.97
N THR A 54 -7.56 -2.86 7.68
CA THR A 54 -6.28 -2.54 7.02
C THR A 54 -6.13 -1.04 6.87
N PHE A 55 -4.90 -0.55 6.83
CA PHE A 55 -4.61 0.88 6.82
C PHE A 55 -4.26 1.31 5.39
N LEU A 56 -5.09 2.16 4.77
CA LEU A 56 -5.06 2.33 3.32
C LEU A 56 -3.75 2.96 2.81
N ILE A 57 -3.12 3.84 3.59
CA ILE A 57 -1.80 4.37 3.25
C ILE A 57 -0.72 3.28 3.24
N CYS A 58 -0.79 2.27 4.12
CA CYS A 58 0.14 1.15 4.10
C CYS A 58 -0.02 0.31 2.83
N ALA A 59 -1.26 0.15 2.34
CA ALA A 59 -1.52 -0.49 1.06
C ALA A 59 -0.90 0.27 -0.12
N PHE A 60 -0.96 1.61 -0.10
CA PHE A 60 -0.27 2.40 -1.12
C PHE A 60 1.26 2.36 -0.99
N TRP A 61 1.83 2.32 0.22
CA TRP A 61 3.27 2.09 0.38
C TRP A 61 3.70 0.73 -0.15
N TYR A 62 2.86 -0.29 0.00
CA TYR A 62 3.10 -1.61 -0.58
C TYR A 62 3.15 -1.56 -2.12
N VAL A 63 2.20 -0.86 -2.75
CA VAL A 63 2.24 -0.59 -4.20
C VAL A 63 3.51 0.14 -4.62
N GLU A 64 3.92 1.18 -3.88
CA GLU A 64 5.17 1.88 -4.15
C GLU A 64 6.39 0.95 -4.01
N ALA A 65 6.42 0.09 -3.00
CA ALA A 65 7.50 -0.86 -2.78
C ALA A 65 7.60 -1.88 -3.91
N LEU A 66 6.46 -2.43 -4.37
CA LEU A 66 6.39 -3.30 -5.56
C LEU A 66 7.01 -2.60 -6.79
N ALA A 67 6.62 -1.35 -7.03
CA ALA A 67 7.16 -0.57 -8.13
C ALA A 67 8.67 -0.35 -7.99
N CYS A 68 9.16 -0.07 -6.78
CA CYS A 68 10.59 0.11 -6.50
C CYS A 68 11.42 -1.15 -6.73
N VAL A 69 10.89 -2.34 -6.42
CA VAL A 69 11.59 -3.62 -6.64
C VAL A 69 11.40 -4.22 -8.03
N GLY A 70 10.68 -3.53 -8.92
CA GLY A 70 10.46 -3.94 -10.30
C GLY A 70 9.26 -4.85 -10.54
N ARG A 71 8.43 -5.12 -9.53
CA ARG A 71 7.16 -5.87 -9.65
C ARG A 71 6.03 -4.96 -10.15
N ILE A 72 6.23 -4.36 -11.33
CA ILE A 72 5.37 -3.27 -11.85
C ILE A 72 3.95 -3.75 -12.17
N GLU A 73 3.79 -4.92 -12.76
CA GLU A 73 2.47 -5.48 -13.11
C GLU A 73 1.60 -5.69 -11.86
N GLU A 74 2.21 -6.17 -10.78
CA GLU A 74 1.53 -6.32 -9.48
C GLU A 74 1.23 -4.98 -8.84
N ALA A 75 2.14 -4.01 -8.94
CA ALA A 75 1.90 -2.65 -8.46
C ALA A 75 0.67 -2.03 -9.14
N ILE A 76 0.55 -2.15 -10.47
CA ILE A 76 -0.61 -1.67 -11.24
C ILE A 76 -1.88 -2.39 -10.79
N LYS A 77 -1.86 -3.73 -10.76
CA LYS A 77 -3.03 -4.54 -10.37
C LYS A 77 -3.55 -4.14 -8.99
N TYR A 78 -2.67 -3.99 -8.01
CA TYR A 78 -3.09 -3.63 -6.65
C TYR A 78 -3.48 -2.16 -6.55
N PHE A 79 -2.80 -1.25 -7.25
CA PHE A 79 -3.23 0.14 -7.35
C PHE A 79 -4.68 0.25 -7.87
N GLU A 80 -4.99 -0.42 -8.98
CA GLU A 80 -6.33 -0.43 -9.58
C GLU A 80 -7.38 -1.07 -8.68
N ASN A 81 -7.01 -2.03 -7.84
CA ASN A 81 -7.91 -2.59 -6.84
C ASN A 81 -8.16 -1.61 -5.69
N LEU A 82 -7.12 -0.94 -5.19
CA LEU A 82 -7.23 -0.03 -4.06
C LEU A 82 -8.10 1.20 -4.37
N ILE A 83 -8.00 1.77 -5.58
CA ILE A 83 -8.80 2.94 -5.96
C ILE A 83 -10.30 2.64 -6.01
N LYS A 84 -10.71 1.38 -6.16
CA LYS A 84 -12.13 0.96 -6.18
C LYS A 84 -12.80 1.08 -4.81
N TYR A 85 -12.03 1.19 -3.72
CA TYR A 85 -12.58 1.45 -2.39
C TYR A 85 -12.99 2.91 -2.19
N SER A 86 -12.68 3.81 -3.13
CA SER A 86 -13.18 5.18 -3.08
C SER A 86 -14.69 5.24 -3.24
N ASN A 87 -15.31 6.26 -2.66
CA ASN A 87 -16.73 6.50 -2.87
C ASN A 87 -17.00 7.05 -4.29
N HIS A 88 -18.28 7.29 -4.59
CA HIS A 88 -18.75 7.82 -5.87
C HIS A 88 -18.15 9.17 -6.30
N VAL A 89 -17.48 9.92 -5.41
CA VAL A 89 -16.76 11.17 -5.73
C VAL A 89 -15.24 11.01 -5.62
N GLY A 90 -14.72 9.79 -5.51
CA GLY A 90 -13.29 9.49 -5.48
C GLY A 90 -12.61 9.71 -4.13
N LEU A 91 -13.37 9.85 -3.04
CA LEU A 91 -12.82 10.04 -1.70
C LEU A 91 -12.55 8.71 -1.00
N LEU A 92 -11.39 8.63 -0.34
CA LEU A 92 -10.91 7.49 0.43
C LEU A 92 -10.96 7.75 1.94
N SER A 93 -11.24 6.69 2.71
CA SER A 93 -11.11 6.66 4.16
C SER A 93 -9.70 6.32 4.62
N GLU A 94 -9.52 6.35 5.94
CA GLU A 94 -8.34 5.88 6.66
C GLU A 94 -8.17 4.36 6.54
N ASP A 95 -9.24 3.63 6.86
CA ASP A 95 -9.23 2.18 6.96
C ASP A 95 -10.14 1.53 5.92
N ILE A 96 -9.76 0.33 5.51
CA ILE A 96 -10.61 -0.59 4.73
C ILE A 96 -10.66 -1.94 5.44
N THR A 97 -11.85 -2.46 5.70
CA THR A 97 -12.01 -3.81 6.25
C THR A 97 -11.74 -4.84 5.16
N ALA A 98 -10.84 -5.79 5.40
CA ALA A 98 -10.43 -6.77 4.40
C ALA A 98 -11.51 -7.80 4.04
N THR A 99 -12.51 -7.99 4.91
CA THR A 99 -13.57 -8.99 4.73
C THR A 99 -14.67 -8.54 3.77
N ASP A 100 -15.08 -7.28 3.85
CA ASP A 100 -16.22 -6.74 3.08
C ASP A 100 -15.90 -5.48 2.26
N GLY A 101 -14.70 -4.90 2.43
CA GLY A 101 -14.27 -3.70 1.73
C GLY A 101 -14.88 -2.39 2.26
N SER A 102 -15.51 -2.42 3.44
CA SER A 102 -16.12 -1.23 4.04
C SER A 102 -15.06 -0.19 4.45
N MET A 103 -15.39 1.09 4.25
CA MET A 103 -14.58 2.24 4.66
C MET A 103 -14.81 2.60 6.12
N TRP A 104 -13.72 2.73 6.89
CA TRP A 104 -13.75 3.07 8.31
C TRP A 104 -12.73 4.15 8.68
N GLY A 105 -12.83 4.61 9.93
CA GLY A 105 -11.94 5.62 10.48
C GLY A 105 -12.21 7.01 9.91
N ASN A 106 -11.19 7.84 9.90
CA ASN A 106 -11.29 9.21 9.42
C ASN A 106 -11.69 9.27 7.92
N PHE A 107 -12.60 10.20 7.57
CA PHE A 107 -13.10 10.37 6.21
C PHE A 107 -13.48 11.83 5.90
N PRO A 108 -13.03 12.41 4.76
CA PRO A 108 -12.02 11.87 3.85
C PRO A 108 -10.62 11.94 4.47
N GLN A 109 -9.78 10.95 4.20
CA GLN A 109 -8.47 10.88 4.84
C GLN A 109 -7.33 11.41 3.97
N ALA A 110 -6.74 12.54 4.35
CA ALA A 110 -5.74 13.23 3.56
C ALA A 110 -4.54 12.33 3.18
N TYR A 111 -3.98 11.61 4.14
CA TYR A 111 -2.78 10.80 3.88
C TYR A 111 -3.08 9.58 2.98
N SER A 112 -4.31 9.07 2.94
CA SER A 112 -4.71 7.98 2.02
C SER A 112 -4.66 8.48 0.57
N HIS A 113 -5.10 9.72 0.34
CA HIS A 113 -5.01 10.37 -0.98
C HIS A 113 -3.56 10.72 -1.35
N VAL A 114 -2.72 11.10 -0.38
CA VAL A 114 -1.27 11.26 -0.61
C VAL A 114 -0.63 9.93 -1.01
N GLY A 115 -0.99 8.83 -0.34
CA GLY A 115 -0.56 7.48 -0.71
C GLY A 115 -0.94 7.13 -2.15
N LEU A 116 -2.19 7.38 -2.55
CA LEU A 116 -2.66 7.20 -3.92
C LEU A 116 -1.80 7.96 -4.92
N LEU A 117 -1.57 9.26 -4.70
CA LEU A 117 -0.80 10.10 -5.60
C LEU A 117 0.65 9.61 -5.73
N ASN A 118 1.28 9.24 -4.61
CA ASN A 118 2.64 8.76 -4.60
C ASN A 118 2.78 7.42 -5.33
N ALA A 119 1.85 6.49 -5.10
CA ALA A 119 1.81 5.20 -5.80
C ALA A 119 1.64 5.38 -7.32
N ALA A 120 0.70 6.23 -7.75
CA ALA A 120 0.50 6.55 -9.16
C ALA A 120 1.76 7.14 -9.80
N ASN A 121 2.38 8.13 -9.13
CA ASN A 121 3.61 8.75 -9.61
C ASN A 121 4.77 7.74 -9.68
N ARG A 122 4.89 6.84 -8.69
CA ARG A 122 5.95 5.81 -8.67
C ARG A 122 5.80 4.84 -9.84
N ILE A 123 4.58 4.37 -10.11
CA ILE A 123 4.26 3.50 -11.24
C ILE A 123 4.53 4.24 -12.56
N SER A 124 4.02 5.46 -12.72
CA SER A 124 4.21 6.28 -13.93
C SER A 124 5.68 6.43 -14.30
N ARG A 125 6.52 6.80 -13.31
CA ARG A 125 7.97 6.93 -13.49
C ARG A 125 8.68 5.63 -13.86
N LYS A 126 8.12 4.47 -13.53
CA LYS A 126 8.67 3.16 -13.89
C LYS A 126 8.24 2.69 -15.27
N LEU A 127 7.08 3.15 -15.74
CA LEU A 127 6.56 2.85 -17.07
C LEU A 127 7.10 3.79 -18.15
N ASP A 128 7.88 4.82 -17.77
CA ASP A 128 8.28 5.92 -18.68
C ASP A 128 7.09 6.55 -19.41
N LEU A 129 5.90 6.50 -18.80
CA LEU A 129 4.74 7.23 -19.30
C LEU A 129 5.00 8.72 -19.06
N PRO A 130 4.86 9.58 -20.07
CA PRO A 130 5.02 11.01 -19.86
C PRO A 130 3.99 11.48 -18.83
N ASN A 131 4.43 12.28 -17.85
CA ASN A 131 3.54 12.98 -16.92
C ASN A 131 2.73 14.02 -17.70
N PHE A 132 1.54 13.64 -18.16
CA PHE A 132 0.55 14.59 -18.67
C PHE A 132 -0.38 14.99 -17.52
N TYR A 133 0.00 16.07 -16.84
CA TYR A 133 -0.91 16.94 -16.09
C TYR A 133 -0.85 18.33 -16.71
#